data_AF-A0A2N1TT23-F1
#
_entry.id   AF-A0A2N1TT23-F1
#
_cell.length_a   1.000
_cell.length_b   1.000
_cell.length_c   1.000
_cell.angle_alpha   90.00
_cell.angle_beta   90.00
_cell.angle_gamma   90.00
#
_symmetry.space_group_name_H-M   'P 1'
#
loop_
_entity.id
_entity.type
_entity.pdbx_description
1 polymer ?
#
loop_
_entity_poly.entity_id
_entity_poly.type
_entity_poly.pdbx_seq_one_letter_code
_entity_poly.pdbx_strand_id
1 'polypeptide(L)' 'MHPVDRLVRVYKLGKDGLYGREDVYGSSAQIASAQFAGFSVDCRRVFPPLPKVRRVKSPPPAEYS' A
#
# COMPACT_ATOMS: atom_id res chain seq x y z
N MET A 1 -9.51 -1.80 -0.71
CA MET A 1 -8.11 -1.38 -0.48
C MET A 1 -7.76 -1.78 0.95
N HIS A 2 -6.55 -2.29 1.21
CA HIS A 2 -6.15 -2.81 2.52
C HIS A 2 -5.02 -1.93 3.11
N PRO A 3 -5.34 -0.94 3.95
CA PRO A 3 -4.37 0.05 4.40
C PRO A 3 -3.27 -0.52 5.30
N VAL A 4 -3.63 -1.47 6.18
CA VAL A 4 -2.71 -2.08 7.15
C VAL A 4 -1.61 -2.88 6.43
N ASP A 5 -2.03 -3.76 5.51
CA ASP A 5 -1.11 -4.57 4.71
C ASP A 5 -0.48 -3.78 3.54
N ARG A 6 -0.93 -2.53 3.34
CA ARG A 6 -0.55 -1.65 2.23
C ARG A 6 -0.71 -2.33 0.86
N LEU A 7 -1.88 -2.94 0.66
CA LEU A 7 -2.25 -3.64 -0.58
C LEU A 7 -3.39 -2.93 -1.30
N VAL A 8 -3.28 -2.83 -2.62
CA VAL A 8 -4.36 -2.44 -3.52
C VAL A 8 -4.88 -3.68 -4.24
N ARG A 9 -6.19 -3.86 -4.27
CA ARG A 9 -6.86 -4.93 -5.03
C ARG A 9 -7.65 -4.29 -6.15
N VAL A 10 -7.45 -4.76 -7.37
CA VAL A 10 -8.12 -4.27 -8.56
C VAL A 10 -9.00 -5.37 -9.12
N TYR A 11 -10.28 -5.07 -9.28
CA TYR A 11 -11.25 -5.96 -9.90
C TYR A 11 -11.54 -5.47 -11.31
N LYS A 12 -11.51 -6.40 -12.27
CA LYS A 12 -11.92 -6.13 -13.65
C LYS A 12 -13.36 -6.61 -13.80
N LEU A 13 -14.23 -5.71 -14.26
CA LEU A 13 -15.60 -6.06 -14.58
C LEU A 13 -15.64 -6.76 -15.94
N GLY A 14 -16.11 -7.99 -15.96
CA GLY A 14 -16.32 -8.78 -17.17
C GLY A 14 -17.51 -8.28 -17.98
N LYS A 15 -17.61 -8.75 -19.23
CA LYS A 15 -18.73 -8.41 -20.13
C LYS A 15 -20.06 -9.03 -19.67
N ASP A 16 -19.98 -10.06 -18.84
CA ASP A 16 -21.07 -10.72 -18.13
C ASP A 16 -21.57 -9.91 -16.92
N GLY A 17 -20.94 -8.78 -16.61
CA GLY A 17 -21.29 -7.95 -15.45
C GLY A 17 -20.77 -8.49 -14.12
N LEU A 18 -19.94 -9.54 -14.15
CA LEU A 18 -19.33 -10.12 -12.95
C LEU A 18 -17.88 -9.64 -12.80
N TYR A 19 -17.43 -9.50 -11.56
CA TYR A 19 -16.03 -9.23 -11.30
C TYR A 19 -15.22 -10.51 -11.45
N GLY A 20 -14.19 -10.45 -12.28
CA GLY A 20 -13.21 -11.53 -12.39
C GLY A 20 -12.28 -11.61 -11.18
N ARG A 21 -11.23 -12.43 -11.30
CA ARG A 21 -10.18 -12.55 -10.29
C ARG A 21 -9.51 -11.19 -10.03
N GLU A 22 -9.25 -10.91 -8.76
CA GLU A 22 -8.54 -9.71 -8.34
C GLU A 22 -7.05 -9.75 -8.69
N ASP A 23 -6.53 -8.61 -9.15
CA ASP A 23 -5.10 -8.35 -9.20
C ASP A 23 -4.69 -7.64 -7.90
N VAL A 24 -3.66 -8.16 -7.22
CA VAL A 24 -3.19 -7.61 -5.93
C VAL A 24 -1.83 -6.94 -6.12
N TYR A 25 -1.75 -5.67 -5.72
CA TYR A 25 -0.56 -4.83 -5.86
C TYR A 25 -0.07 -4.37 -4.49
N GLY A 26 1.25 -4.38 -4.30
CA GLY A 26 1.90 -3.86 -3.11
C GLY A 26 2.15 -2.35 -3.14
N SER A 27 2.71 -1.84 -2.04
CA SER A 27 2.92 -0.42 -1.82
C SER A 27 3.86 0.30 -2.80
N SER A 28 4.68 -0.42 -3.56
CA SER A 28 5.62 0.15 -4.54
C SER A 28 5.17 0.03 -6.00
N ALA A 29 4.00 -0.57 -6.25
CA ALA A 29 3.54 -0.84 -7.60
C ALA A 29 3.07 0.41 -8.34
N GLN A 30 3.07 0.34 -9.67
CA GLN A 30 2.37 1.26 -10.54
C GLN A 30 1.28 0.48 -11.26
N ILE A 31 0.03 0.87 -11.06
CA ILE A 31 -1.13 0.22 -11.66
C ILE A 31 -1.53 1.04 -12.88
N ALA A 32 -1.57 0.42 -14.05
CA ALA A 32 -2.09 1.03 -15.27
C ALA A 32 -3.39 0.32 -15.69
N SER A 33 -4.39 1.09 -16.12
CA SER A 33 -5.62 0.50 -16.66
C SER A 33 -5.58 0.52 -18.18
N ALA A 34 -5.73 -0.65 -18.81
CA ALA A 34 -5.90 -0.74 -20.26
C ALA A 34 -7.24 -0.15 -20.73
N GLN A 35 -8.24 -0.06 -19.84
CA GLN A 35 -9.57 0.45 -20.16
C GLN A 35 -9.62 1.98 -20.20
N PHE A 36 -8.77 2.65 -19.43
CA PHE A 36 -8.69 4.09 -19.36
C PHE A 36 -7.29 4.53 -19.79
N ALA A 37 -7.14 4.83 -21.07
CA ALA A 37 -5.86 5.29 -21.61
C ALA A 37 -5.37 6.54 -20.85
N GLY A 38 -4.12 6.49 -20.38
CA GLY A 38 -3.51 7.55 -19.57
C GLY A 38 -3.84 7.49 -18.07
N PHE A 39 -4.74 6.62 -17.63
CA PHE A 39 -4.98 6.42 -16.21
C PHE A 39 -3.92 5.48 -15.60
N SER A 40 -3.21 6.00 -14.60
CA SER A 40 -2.32 5.19 -13.77
C SER A 40 -2.39 5.63 -12.31
N VAL A 41 -2.14 4.67 -11.42
CA VAL A 41 -2.08 4.87 -9.97
C VAL A 41 -0.68 4.50 -9.51
N ASP A 42 0.03 5.46 -8.92
CA ASP A 42 1.31 5.21 -8.24
C ASP A 42 1.05 4.84 -6.78
N CYS A 43 1.22 3.57 -6.42
CA CYS A 43 0.96 3.09 -5.07
C CYS A 43 1.90 3.71 -4.01
N ARG A 44 3.05 4.29 -4.40
CA ARG A 44 3.95 5.00 -3.47
C ARG A 44 3.36 6.32 -2.97
N ARG A 45 2.50 6.94 -3.79
CA ARG A 45 1.74 8.15 -3.40
C ARG A 45 0.54 7.79 -2.54
N VAL A 46 -0.06 6.65 -2.82
CA VAL A 46 -1.19 6.10 -2.07
C VAL A 46 -0.74 5.61 -0.69
N PHE A 47 0.42 4.98 -0.62
CA PHE A 47 1.03 4.47 0.61
C PHE A 47 2.40 5.12 0.81
N PRO A 48 2.46 6.33 1.40
CA PRO A 48 3.74 6.98 1.64
C PRO A 48 4.67 6.13 2.52
N PRO A 49 6.01 6.31 2.41
CA PRO A 49 6.96 5.61 3.24
C PRO A 49 6.65 5.80 4.73
N LEU A 50 6.72 4.72 5.50
CA LEU A 50 6.60 4.81 6.95
C LEU A 50 7.77 5.63 7.50
N PRO A 51 7.55 6.47 8.53
CA PRO A 51 8.63 7.20 9.17
C PRO A 51 9.67 6.21 9.68
N LYS A 52 10.95 6.56 9.53
CA LYS A 52 12.05 5.76 10.07
C LYS A 52 11.92 5.75 11.59
N VAL A 53 11.46 4.63 12.16
CA VAL A 53 11.40 4.47 13.61
C VAL A 53 12.85 4.38 14.12
N ARG A 54 13.34 5.47 14.72
CA ARG A 54 14.56 5.42 15.52
C ARG A 54 14.23 4.70 16.83
N ARG A 55 14.77 3.50 17.03
CA ARG A 55 14.82 2.89 18.36
C ARG A 55 15.75 3.75 19.22
N VAL A 56 15.16 4.61 20.05
CA VAL A 56 15.89 5.29 21.11
C VAL A 56 16.14 4.23 22.19
N LYS A 57 17.40 4.01 22.56
CA LYS A 57 17.73 3.15 23.70
C LYS A 57 17.09 3.78 24.95
N SER A 58 16.44 2.96 25.78
CA SER A 58 15.91 3.38 27.07
C SER A 58 17.00 4.10 27.87
N PRO A 59 16.70 5.21 28.57
CA PRO A 59 17.67 5.81 29.47
C PRO A 59 18.10 4.77 30.53
N PRO A 60 19.36 4.82 31.00
CA PRO A 60 19.81 3.94 32.07
C PRO A 60 18.96 4.15 33.32
N PRO A 61 18.72 3.09 34.13
CA PRO A 61 17.96 3.21 35.37
C PRO A 61 18.64 4.22 36.31
N ALA A 62 17.84 5.03 36.99
CA ALA A 62 18.34 6.02 37.94
C ALA A 62 19.06 5.30 39.11
N GLU A 63 20.32 5.65 39.36
CA GLU A 63 20.99 5.28 40.60
C GLU A 63 20.38 6.12 41.73
N TYR A 64 19.71 5.45 42.68
CA TYR A 64 19.32 6.05 43.94
C TYR A 64 20.53 5.95 44.88
N SER A 65 21.08 7.10 45.30
CA SER A 65 22.11 7.21 46.35
C SER A 65 21.48 7.42 47.72
#